data_AF-A0A6G0PYS3-F1
#
_entry.id   AF-A0A6G0PYS3-F1
#
_cell.length_a   1.000
_cell.length_b   1.000
_cell.length_c   1.000
_cell.angle_alpha   90.00
_cell.angle_beta   90.00
_cell.angle_gamma   90.00
#
_symmetry.space_group_name_H-M   'P 1'
#
loop_
_entity.id
_entity.type
_entity.pdbx_description
1 polymer ?
#
loop_
_entity_poly.entity_id
_entity_poly.type
_entity_poly.pdbx_seq_one_letter_code
_entity_poly.pdbx_strand_id
1 'polypeptide(L)'
;SQCTTNADCASKNDGSVCARRDGQYQGYCIPTWFGICHAWAPAAILEPEPNCAVEHNGVTFQPMDVKALLSEIYDGANIATVFTGARFNGPDSKDSKDSTDEYGRYTDPSRRDVGPGFMHVALANILGRFSSSVVMDVTAGAEVWNQPVYSFKVLSQTEMTPSDASNQYFGVSTYPFNSAAQRIMYVESRVSWMIETFEDGGLVSSGRASKYETSKKYTYLLELDNDFNILG
;
A
#
# COMPACT_ATOMS: atom_id res chain seq x y z
N SER A 1 -3.30 -6.52 -27.09
CA SER A 1 -3.40 -6.52 -28.57
C SER A 1 -2.07 -6.09 -29.14
N GLN A 2 -1.74 -6.51 -30.35
CA GLN A 2 -0.52 -6.06 -31.03
C GLN A 2 -0.61 -4.57 -31.40
N CYS A 3 0.53 -3.88 -31.44
CA CYS A 3 0.62 -2.45 -31.75
C CYS A 3 1.96 -2.09 -32.41
N THR A 4 2.01 -0.91 -32.99
CA THR A 4 3.22 -0.24 -33.48
C THR A 4 3.40 1.16 -32.87
N THR A 5 2.30 1.80 -32.49
CA THR A 5 2.27 3.12 -31.87
C THR A 5 1.30 3.15 -30.70
N ASN A 6 1.40 4.16 -29.83
CA ASN A 6 0.46 4.34 -28.71
C ASN A 6 -0.99 4.55 -29.18
N ALA A 7 -1.20 5.07 -30.39
CA ALA A 7 -2.55 5.27 -30.94
C ALA A 7 -3.30 3.94 -31.12
N ASP A 8 -2.59 2.86 -31.41
CA ASP A 8 -3.18 1.51 -31.55
C ASP A 8 -3.77 0.98 -30.22
N CYS A 9 -3.36 1.57 -29.09
CA CYS A 9 -3.78 1.19 -27.74
C CYS A 9 -4.87 2.09 -27.16
N ALA A 10 -5.23 3.20 -27.83
CA ALA A 10 -6.17 4.19 -27.29
C ALA A 10 -7.56 3.60 -26.98
N SER A 11 -7.99 2.58 -27.72
CA SER A 11 -9.28 1.91 -27.50
C SER A 11 -9.36 1.05 -26.24
N LYS A 12 -8.23 0.83 -25.54
CA LYS A 12 -8.18 -0.03 -24.34
C LYS A 12 -8.74 0.61 -23.09
N ASN A 13 -8.64 1.93 -22.96
CA ASN A 13 -9.14 2.69 -21.81
C ASN A 13 -8.65 2.16 -20.43
N ASP A 14 -7.45 1.58 -20.37
CA ASP A 14 -6.86 0.94 -19.19
C ASP A 14 -5.43 1.44 -18.90
N GLY A 15 -5.03 2.57 -19.50
CA GLY A 15 -3.67 3.10 -19.40
C GLY A 15 -2.64 2.37 -20.26
N SER A 16 -3.05 1.47 -21.16
CA SER A 16 -2.12 0.76 -22.04
C SER A 16 -1.33 1.68 -22.97
N VAL A 17 -0.03 1.41 -23.07
CA VAL A 17 0.87 1.98 -24.09
C VAL A 17 1.43 0.89 -24.99
N CYS A 18 1.96 1.27 -26.15
CA CYS A 18 2.57 0.30 -27.05
C CYS A 18 3.99 -0.07 -26.59
N ALA A 19 4.09 -1.16 -25.83
CA ALA A 19 5.35 -1.68 -25.31
C ALA A 19 6.08 -2.51 -26.37
N ARG A 20 7.23 -2.01 -26.84
CA ARG A 20 8.11 -2.68 -27.81
C ARG A 20 9.42 -3.05 -27.14
N ARG A 21 9.90 -4.27 -27.40
CA ARG A 21 11.25 -4.67 -27.00
C ARG A 21 12.28 -3.94 -27.86
N ASP A 22 13.49 -3.77 -27.34
CA ASP A 22 14.57 -3.15 -28.09
C ASP A 22 14.83 -3.88 -29.42
N GLY A 23 15.08 -3.11 -30.47
CA GLY A 23 15.22 -3.59 -31.85
C GLY A 23 13.94 -4.11 -32.52
N GLN A 24 12.78 -4.10 -31.86
CA GLN A 24 11.51 -4.60 -32.46
C GLN A 24 10.63 -3.47 -33.00
N TYR A 25 10.05 -3.69 -34.18
CA TYR A 25 9.13 -2.73 -34.80
C TYR A 25 7.70 -2.81 -34.24
N GLN A 26 7.30 -4.01 -33.78
CA GLN A 26 5.97 -4.30 -33.24
C GLN A 26 6.06 -4.69 -31.77
N GLY A 27 4.97 -4.43 -31.05
CA GLY A 27 4.84 -4.71 -29.62
C GLY A 27 3.42 -5.07 -29.25
N TYR A 28 3.10 -4.90 -27.97
CA TYR A 28 1.76 -5.14 -27.43
C TYR A 28 1.31 -3.96 -26.58
N CYS A 29 0.00 -3.69 -26.59
CA CYS A 29 -0.63 -2.77 -25.65
C CYS A 29 -0.58 -3.39 -24.24
N ILE A 30 0.18 -2.76 -23.34
CA ILE A 30 0.40 -3.21 -21.96
C ILE A 30 0.08 -2.04 -21.01
N PRO A 31 -0.77 -2.25 -19.98
CA PRO A 31 -0.98 -1.26 -18.92
C PRO A 31 0.33 -0.88 -18.22
N THR A 32 0.58 0.41 -18.04
CA THR A 32 1.87 0.89 -17.51
C THR A 32 2.09 0.63 -16.02
N TRP A 33 1.05 0.22 -15.30
CA TRP A 33 1.14 -0.14 -13.88
C TRP A 33 1.60 -1.60 -13.67
N PHE A 34 1.57 -2.44 -14.73
CA PHE A 34 2.07 -3.80 -14.62
C PHE A 34 3.58 -3.78 -14.34
N GLY A 35 3.95 -4.45 -13.26
CA GLY A 35 5.33 -4.54 -12.80
C GLY A 35 5.45 -5.53 -11.65
N ILE A 36 6.60 -5.50 -11.00
CA ILE A 36 6.97 -6.42 -9.92
C ILE A 36 7.05 -5.69 -8.57
N CYS A 37 6.15 -4.74 -8.32
CA CYS A 37 6.11 -3.99 -7.05
C CYS A 37 5.93 -4.92 -5.83
N HIS A 38 5.20 -6.04 -6.01
CA HIS A 38 5.04 -7.09 -5.00
C HIS A 38 6.35 -7.82 -4.67
N ALA A 39 7.35 -7.77 -5.55
CA ALA A 39 8.65 -8.38 -5.36
C ALA A 39 9.71 -7.38 -4.87
N TRP A 40 9.74 -6.18 -5.45
CA TRP A 40 10.65 -5.12 -5.00
C TRP A 40 10.38 -4.68 -3.55
N ALA A 41 9.11 -4.53 -3.15
CA ALA A 41 8.76 -4.07 -1.81
C ALA A 41 9.31 -4.99 -0.69
N PRO A 42 9.12 -6.33 -0.72
CA PRO A 42 9.75 -7.20 0.26
C PRO A 42 11.28 -7.27 0.12
N ALA A 43 11.83 -7.21 -1.10
CA ALA A 43 13.29 -7.17 -1.28
C ALA A 43 13.91 -5.93 -0.60
N ALA A 44 13.26 -4.77 -0.70
CA ALA A 44 13.70 -3.54 -0.04
C ALA A 44 13.67 -3.61 1.50
N ILE A 45 12.86 -4.51 2.06
CA ILE A 45 12.76 -4.73 3.52
C ILE A 45 13.79 -5.76 3.98
N LEU A 46 13.94 -6.85 3.24
CA LEU A 46 14.64 -8.05 3.68
C LEU A 46 16.12 -8.07 3.27
N GLU A 47 16.48 -7.36 2.20
CA GLU A 47 17.86 -7.33 1.70
C GLU A 47 18.59 -6.03 2.10
N PRO A 48 19.89 -6.11 2.40
CA PRO A 48 20.71 -4.92 2.54
C PRO A 48 20.82 -4.20 1.18
N GLU A 49 20.72 -2.87 1.20
CA GLU A 49 20.80 -2.09 -0.03
C GLU A 49 22.19 -2.24 -0.69
N PRO A 50 22.26 -2.56 -2.01
CA PRO A 50 23.51 -2.47 -2.76
C PRO A 50 24.05 -1.04 -2.75
N ASN A 51 25.30 -0.86 -2.32
CA ASN A 51 25.89 0.47 -2.10
C ASN A 51 26.89 0.92 -3.19
N CYS A 52 27.60 -0.03 -3.80
CA CYS A 52 28.66 0.23 -4.78
C CYS A 52 28.63 -0.79 -5.91
N ALA A 53 29.24 -0.43 -7.04
CA ALA A 53 29.38 -1.32 -8.18
C ALA A 53 30.27 -2.52 -7.84
N VAL A 54 29.95 -3.68 -8.40
CA VAL A 54 30.72 -4.92 -8.25
C VAL A 54 31.06 -5.50 -9.62
N GLU A 55 32.24 -6.08 -9.76
CA GLU A 55 32.64 -6.75 -11.00
C GLU A 55 32.54 -8.27 -10.85
N HIS A 56 31.94 -8.93 -11.84
CA HIS A 56 31.92 -10.38 -11.94
C HIS A 56 32.17 -10.80 -13.40
N ASN A 57 33.20 -11.61 -13.62
CA ASN A 57 33.61 -12.10 -14.95
C ASN A 57 33.78 -10.99 -16.02
N GLY A 58 34.38 -9.86 -15.63
CA GLY A 58 34.61 -8.73 -16.53
C GLY A 58 33.37 -7.88 -16.83
N VAL A 59 32.26 -8.12 -16.14
CA VAL A 59 31.04 -7.31 -16.20
C VAL A 59 30.87 -6.55 -14.90
N THR A 60 30.71 -5.23 -15.00
CA THR A 60 30.39 -4.37 -13.86
C THR A 60 28.87 -4.31 -13.67
N PHE A 61 28.41 -4.68 -12.48
CA PHE A 61 27.04 -4.53 -12.02
C PHE A 61 26.95 -3.30 -11.13
N GLN A 62 26.16 -2.33 -11.55
CA GLN A 62 25.83 -1.17 -10.72
C GLN A 62 24.87 -1.57 -9.60
N PRO A 63 24.79 -0.80 -8.50
CA PRO A 63 23.78 -1.00 -7.47
C PRO A 63 22.36 -1.15 -8.01
N MET A 64 21.98 -0.36 -9.02
CA MET A 64 20.68 -0.46 -9.68
C MET A 64 20.50 -1.79 -10.44
N ASP A 65 21.54 -2.31 -11.07
CA ASP A 65 21.49 -3.62 -11.75
C ASP A 65 21.25 -4.73 -10.71
N VAL A 66 21.94 -4.67 -9.57
CA VAL A 66 21.75 -5.64 -8.48
C VAL A 66 20.35 -5.54 -7.89
N LYS A 67 19.81 -4.32 -7.70
CA LYS A 67 18.42 -4.11 -7.25
C LYS A 67 17.40 -4.72 -8.23
N ALA A 68 17.65 -4.58 -9.54
CA ALA A 68 16.80 -5.18 -10.57
C ALA A 68 16.84 -6.72 -10.51
N LEU A 69 18.03 -7.32 -10.44
CA LEU A 69 18.19 -8.78 -10.35
C LEU A 69 17.58 -9.35 -9.06
N LEU A 70 17.77 -8.69 -7.92
CA LEU A 70 17.16 -9.11 -6.65
C LEU A 70 15.64 -9.06 -6.72
N SER A 71 15.06 -8.00 -7.30
CA SER A 71 13.62 -7.89 -7.46
C SER A 71 13.06 -9.02 -8.34
N GLU A 72 13.75 -9.37 -9.42
CA GLU A 72 13.37 -10.50 -10.29
C GLU A 72 13.46 -11.86 -9.57
N ILE A 73 14.48 -12.05 -8.73
CA ILE A 73 14.58 -13.26 -7.89
C ILE A 73 13.38 -13.36 -6.96
N TYR A 74 12.98 -12.24 -6.34
CA TYR A 74 11.83 -12.21 -5.44
C TYR A 74 10.50 -12.44 -6.17
N ASP A 75 10.39 -12.08 -7.45
CA ASP A 75 9.21 -12.38 -8.28
C ASP A 75 9.12 -13.88 -8.61
N GLY A 76 10.24 -14.50 -8.97
CA GLY A 76 10.29 -15.92 -9.32
C GLY A 76 10.35 -16.89 -8.13
N ALA A 77 10.71 -16.41 -6.93
CA ALA A 77 10.85 -17.24 -5.74
C ALA A 77 9.53 -17.40 -4.97
N ASN A 78 9.36 -18.56 -4.35
CA ASN A 78 8.25 -18.78 -3.43
C ASN A 78 8.57 -18.21 -2.04
N ILE A 79 8.25 -16.93 -1.83
CA ILE A 79 8.47 -16.25 -0.55
C ILE A 79 7.27 -16.49 0.37
N ALA A 80 7.53 -16.96 1.58
CA ALA A 80 6.48 -17.12 2.58
C ALA A 80 5.93 -15.74 2.99
N THR A 81 4.62 -15.55 2.84
CA THR A 81 3.94 -14.30 3.21
C THR A 81 2.90 -14.55 4.30
N VAL A 82 2.79 -13.62 5.24
CA VAL A 82 1.63 -13.51 6.12
C VAL A 82 0.74 -12.43 5.52
N PHE A 83 -0.24 -12.85 4.74
CA PHE A 83 -1.14 -11.93 4.03
C PHE A 83 -2.37 -11.63 4.89
N THR A 84 -2.71 -10.35 5.01
CA THR A 84 -3.91 -9.88 5.72
C THR A 84 -4.65 -8.87 4.86
N GLY A 85 -5.98 -8.98 4.86
CA GLY A 85 -6.84 -8.31 3.88
C GLY A 85 -7.25 -9.26 2.76
N ALA A 86 -8.23 -8.85 1.98
CA ALA A 86 -8.79 -9.56 0.84
C ALA A 86 -8.98 -8.58 -0.31
N ARG A 87 -8.52 -8.94 -1.50
CA ARG A 87 -8.72 -8.09 -2.67
C ARG A 87 -10.18 -8.10 -3.11
N PHE A 88 -10.78 -6.92 -3.18
CA PHE A 88 -12.00 -6.72 -3.94
C PHE A 88 -11.72 -6.73 -5.44
N ASN A 89 -12.33 -7.67 -6.18
CA ASN A 89 -12.13 -7.83 -7.63
C ASN A 89 -13.27 -7.25 -8.47
N GLY A 90 -14.14 -6.43 -7.88
CA GLY A 90 -15.21 -5.76 -8.61
C GLY A 90 -14.78 -4.42 -9.21
N PRO A 91 -15.68 -3.75 -9.95
CA PRO A 91 -15.37 -2.50 -10.63
C PRO A 91 -15.08 -1.36 -9.63
N ASP A 92 -14.13 -0.50 -9.98
CA ASP A 92 -13.70 0.66 -9.19
C ASP A 92 -14.51 1.94 -9.52
N SER A 93 -15.54 1.83 -10.36
CA SER A 93 -16.37 2.97 -10.75
C SER A 93 -17.30 3.40 -9.62
N LYS A 94 -17.54 4.71 -9.47
CA LYS A 94 -18.60 5.26 -8.61
C LYS A 94 -20.00 4.74 -8.97
N ASP A 95 -20.17 4.27 -10.20
CA ASP A 95 -21.40 3.62 -10.72
C ASP A 95 -21.41 2.10 -10.52
N SER A 96 -20.36 1.53 -9.91
CA SER A 96 -20.39 0.14 -9.47
C SER A 96 -21.52 0.01 -8.46
N LYS A 97 -22.28 -1.07 -8.54
CA LYS A 97 -23.43 -1.33 -7.65
C LYS A 97 -23.02 -1.61 -6.19
N ASP A 98 -21.83 -1.19 -5.77
CA ASP A 98 -21.40 -1.24 -4.38
C ASP A 98 -22.01 -0.05 -3.66
N SER A 99 -23.27 -0.21 -3.26
CA SER A 99 -23.95 0.77 -2.42
C SER A 99 -23.14 0.95 -1.13
N THR A 100 -22.90 2.19 -0.76
CA THR A 100 -22.56 2.48 0.64
C THR A 100 -23.83 2.42 1.49
N ASP A 101 -23.69 2.09 2.77
CA ASP A 101 -24.77 2.30 3.75
C ASP A 101 -25.03 3.81 3.97
N GLU A 102 -26.03 4.15 4.79
CA GLU A 102 -26.37 5.54 5.11
C GLU A 102 -25.22 6.34 5.76
N TYR A 103 -24.16 5.67 6.20
CA TYR A 103 -22.96 6.26 6.81
C TYR A 103 -21.76 6.31 5.86
N GLY A 104 -21.92 5.92 4.60
CA GLY A 104 -20.87 5.98 3.59
C GLY A 104 -19.90 4.79 3.62
N ARG A 105 -20.18 3.73 4.39
CA ARG A 105 -19.36 2.50 4.36
C ARG A 105 -19.81 1.60 3.24
N TYR A 106 -18.87 0.97 2.52
CA TYR A 106 -19.22 -0.04 1.53
C TYR A 106 -20.03 -1.18 2.18
N THR A 107 -21.15 -1.55 1.56
CA THR A 107 -21.97 -2.67 2.04
C THR A 107 -21.26 -4.01 1.82
N ASP A 108 -20.49 -4.16 0.74
CA ASP A 108 -19.67 -5.33 0.48
C ASP A 108 -18.57 -5.47 1.56
N PRO A 109 -18.57 -6.57 2.35
CA PRO A 109 -17.55 -6.80 3.37
C PRO A 109 -16.13 -6.89 2.82
N SER A 110 -15.93 -7.29 1.56
CA SER A 110 -14.61 -7.38 0.94
C SER A 110 -14.00 -6.02 0.59
N ARG A 111 -14.79 -4.94 0.60
CA ARG A 111 -14.31 -3.54 0.59
C ARG A 111 -14.10 -2.97 2.00
N ARG A 112 -14.28 -3.79 3.04
CA ARG A 112 -14.07 -3.48 4.47
C ARG A 112 -13.18 -4.54 5.14
N ASP A 113 -12.39 -5.23 4.32
CA ASP A 113 -11.53 -6.36 4.68
C ASP A 113 -10.47 -5.98 5.73
N VAL A 114 -9.89 -4.78 5.64
CA VAL A 114 -8.93 -4.22 6.60
C VAL A 114 -9.56 -3.07 7.39
N GLY A 115 -10.03 -3.39 8.60
CA GLY A 115 -10.56 -2.39 9.53
C GLY A 115 -9.47 -1.51 10.17
N PRO A 116 -9.82 -0.28 10.60
CA PRO A 116 -8.87 0.65 11.20
C PRO A 116 -8.25 0.14 12.51
N GLY A 117 -8.99 -0.60 13.35
CA GLY A 117 -8.43 -1.23 14.55
C GLY A 117 -7.33 -2.24 14.25
N PHE A 118 -7.54 -3.11 13.25
CA PHE A 118 -6.50 -4.04 12.80
C PHE A 118 -5.28 -3.27 12.26
N MET A 119 -5.49 -2.30 11.36
CA MET A 119 -4.41 -1.50 10.78
C MET A 119 -3.59 -0.81 11.88
N HIS A 120 -4.25 -0.19 12.85
CA HIS A 120 -3.59 0.50 13.96
C HIS A 120 -2.75 -0.46 14.81
N VAL A 121 -3.32 -1.60 15.22
CA VAL A 121 -2.62 -2.60 16.03
C VAL A 121 -1.45 -3.20 15.27
N ALA A 122 -1.66 -3.59 14.01
CA ALA A 122 -0.62 -4.20 13.17
C ALA A 122 0.55 -3.24 12.97
N LEU A 123 0.29 -2.00 12.52
CA LEU A 123 1.36 -1.03 12.25
C LEU A 123 2.07 -0.59 13.54
N ALA A 124 1.32 -0.31 14.61
CA ALA A 124 1.93 0.09 15.89
C ALA A 124 2.84 -1.01 16.46
N ASN A 125 2.44 -2.27 16.38
CA ASN A 125 3.25 -3.37 16.90
C ASN A 125 4.40 -3.74 15.96
N ILE A 126 4.15 -3.93 14.66
CA ILE A 126 5.19 -4.38 13.72
C ILE A 126 6.30 -3.33 13.61
N LEU A 127 5.95 -2.06 13.37
CA LEU A 127 6.95 -0.99 13.23
C LEU A 127 7.48 -0.52 14.58
N GLY A 128 6.61 -0.31 15.56
CA GLY A 128 6.99 0.30 16.84
C GLY A 128 7.57 -0.68 17.84
N ARG A 129 6.90 -1.82 18.08
CA ARG A 129 7.28 -2.78 19.13
C ARG A 129 8.29 -3.81 18.67
N PHE A 130 8.14 -4.31 17.44
CA PHE A 130 8.97 -5.37 16.89
C PHE A 130 10.09 -4.86 15.98
N SER A 131 10.14 -3.55 15.70
CA SER A 131 11.15 -2.92 14.85
C SER A 131 11.30 -3.62 13.49
N SER A 132 10.16 -4.00 12.91
CA SER A 132 10.05 -4.67 11.63
C SER A 132 9.20 -3.82 10.66
N SER A 133 8.93 -4.33 9.46
CA SER A 133 8.24 -3.61 8.39
C SER A 133 7.14 -4.48 7.77
N VAL A 134 6.25 -3.83 7.01
CA VAL A 134 5.21 -4.48 6.22
C VAL A 134 5.22 -3.93 4.80
N VAL A 135 4.76 -4.75 3.86
CA VAL A 135 4.34 -4.29 2.54
C VAL A 135 2.87 -3.91 2.62
N MET A 136 2.50 -2.76 2.08
CA MET A 136 1.12 -2.27 2.07
C MET A 136 0.73 -1.84 0.66
N ASP A 137 -0.47 -2.22 0.21
CA ASP A 137 -1.12 -1.56 -0.92
C ASP A 137 -1.57 -0.16 -0.48
N VAL A 138 -0.95 0.86 -1.06
CA VAL A 138 -1.19 2.27 -0.67
C VAL A 138 -2.30 2.93 -1.50
N THR A 139 -2.83 2.19 -2.47
CA THR A 139 -3.98 2.57 -3.29
C THR A 139 -5.19 1.75 -2.89
N ALA A 140 -6.39 2.32 -3.08
CA ALA A 140 -7.66 1.66 -2.77
C ALA A 140 -8.51 1.50 -4.04
N GLY A 141 -7.84 1.30 -5.19
CA GLY A 141 -8.46 1.23 -6.50
C GLY A 141 -8.23 -0.11 -7.20
N ALA A 142 -8.48 -0.15 -8.50
CA ALA A 142 -8.32 -1.36 -9.31
C ALA A 142 -6.87 -1.86 -9.42
N GLU A 143 -5.93 -0.92 -9.55
CA GLU A 143 -4.49 -1.19 -9.60
C GLU A 143 -3.95 -1.51 -8.20
N VAL A 144 -2.96 -2.39 -8.12
CA VAL A 144 -2.33 -2.79 -6.86
C VAL A 144 -0.93 -2.18 -6.78
N TRP A 145 -0.68 -1.38 -5.75
CA TRP A 145 0.59 -0.66 -5.58
C TRP A 145 1.24 -1.00 -4.23
N ASN A 146 2.07 -2.03 -4.24
CA ASN A 146 2.78 -2.52 -3.06
C ASN A 146 3.98 -1.64 -2.72
N GLN A 147 4.01 -1.10 -1.50
CA GLN A 147 5.08 -0.23 -1.04
C GLN A 147 5.65 -0.71 0.31
N PRO A 148 6.97 -0.62 0.54
CA PRO A 148 7.58 -0.95 1.82
C PRO A 148 7.35 0.19 2.83
N VAL A 149 6.62 -0.11 3.90
CA VAL A 149 6.29 0.85 4.95
C VAL A 149 7.44 0.96 5.94
N TYR A 150 7.96 2.16 6.16
CA TYR A 150 9.07 2.38 7.10
C TYR A 150 8.64 3.16 8.36
N SER A 151 7.46 3.79 8.37
CA SER A 151 7.01 4.57 9.52
C SER A 151 5.50 4.55 9.69
N PHE A 152 5.07 4.43 10.95
CA PHE A 152 3.71 4.70 11.40
C PHE A 152 3.78 5.65 12.59
N LYS A 153 3.09 6.78 12.49
CA LYS A 153 3.07 7.80 13.54
C LYS A 153 1.65 8.22 13.85
N VAL A 154 1.24 8.05 15.09
CA VAL A 154 0.03 8.68 15.62
C VAL A 154 0.32 10.16 15.85
N LEU A 155 -0.44 11.03 15.19
CA LEU A 155 -0.29 12.49 15.23
C LEU A 155 -1.13 13.10 16.36
N SER A 156 -2.35 12.60 16.55
CA SER A 156 -3.27 13.01 17.60
C SER A 156 -4.23 11.89 17.96
N GLN A 157 -4.72 11.93 19.19
CA GLN A 157 -5.74 11.03 19.72
C GLN A 157 -6.71 11.86 20.57
N THR A 158 -8.00 11.73 20.29
CA THR A 158 -9.06 12.43 21.02
C THR A 158 -10.10 11.41 21.47
N GLU A 159 -10.21 11.24 22.78
CA GLU A 159 -11.21 10.36 23.37
C GLU A 159 -12.61 10.98 23.28
N MET A 160 -13.60 10.14 22.98
CA MET A 160 -15.01 10.50 22.84
C MET A 160 -15.87 9.42 23.48
N THR A 161 -17.07 9.80 23.94
CA THR A 161 -18.10 8.80 24.24
C THR A 161 -18.67 8.24 22.93
N PRO A 162 -19.24 7.02 22.92
CA PRO A 162 -19.94 6.49 21.74
C PRO A 162 -21.05 7.41 21.24
N SER A 163 -21.80 8.07 22.15
CA SER A 163 -22.83 9.04 21.79
C SER A 163 -22.25 10.29 21.11
N ASP A 164 -21.16 10.85 21.64
CA ASP A 164 -20.54 12.05 21.04
C ASP A 164 -20.00 11.74 19.64
N ALA A 165 -19.29 10.64 19.47
CA ALA A 165 -18.79 10.20 18.17
C ALA A 165 -19.94 9.93 17.19
N SER A 166 -21.01 9.28 17.66
CA SER A 166 -22.18 8.97 16.86
C SER A 166 -22.90 10.23 16.35
N ASN A 167 -23.12 11.21 17.24
CA ASN A 167 -23.75 12.47 16.85
C ASN A 167 -22.85 13.27 15.91
N GLN A 168 -21.55 13.34 16.20
CA GLN A 168 -20.60 14.15 15.43
C GLN A 168 -20.35 13.62 14.02
N TYR A 169 -20.17 12.31 13.86
CA TYR A 169 -19.74 11.74 12.57
C TYR A 169 -20.87 11.09 11.77
N PHE A 170 -21.96 10.68 12.44
CA PHE A 170 -23.04 9.90 11.82
C PHE A 170 -24.43 10.52 12.00
N GLY A 171 -24.55 11.61 12.76
CA GLY A 171 -25.82 12.34 12.94
C GLY A 171 -26.91 11.55 13.67
N VAL A 172 -26.54 10.51 14.41
CA VAL A 172 -27.48 9.66 15.17
C VAL A 172 -27.05 9.55 16.64
N SER A 173 -28.01 9.31 17.53
CA SER A 173 -27.77 9.32 18.99
C SER A 173 -27.09 8.06 19.53
N THR A 174 -27.13 6.95 18.79
CA THR A 174 -26.60 5.65 19.20
C THR A 174 -25.56 5.19 18.20
N TYR A 175 -24.36 4.87 18.68
CA TYR A 175 -23.25 4.41 17.83
C TYR A 175 -23.65 3.12 17.09
N PRO A 176 -23.70 3.12 15.75
CA PRO A 176 -24.37 2.06 14.99
C PRO A 176 -23.50 0.83 14.71
N PHE A 177 -22.18 0.90 14.94
CA PHE A 177 -21.25 -0.11 14.39
C PHE A 177 -20.85 -1.20 15.36
N ASN A 178 -20.74 -0.89 16.65
CA ASN A 178 -20.37 -1.86 17.67
C ASN A 178 -20.98 -1.50 19.01
N SER A 179 -21.99 -2.26 19.43
CA SER A 179 -22.67 -2.05 20.71
C SER A 179 -21.80 -2.39 21.93
N ALA A 180 -20.68 -3.08 21.74
CA ALA A 180 -19.74 -3.37 22.81
C ALA A 180 -18.78 -2.19 23.09
N ALA A 181 -18.62 -1.26 22.14
CA ALA A 181 -17.75 -0.10 22.30
C ALA A 181 -18.22 0.76 23.49
N GLN A 182 -17.36 0.90 24.49
CA GLN A 182 -17.59 1.74 25.67
C GLN A 182 -16.95 3.11 25.51
N ARG A 183 -15.86 3.18 24.74
CA ARG A 183 -15.13 4.40 24.39
C ARG A 183 -14.88 4.43 22.89
N ILE A 184 -14.76 5.63 22.34
CA ILE A 184 -14.31 5.86 20.97
C ILE A 184 -13.05 6.72 21.02
N MET A 185 -12.01 6.35 20.28
CA MET A 185 -10.83 7.19 20.10
C MET A 185 -10.77 7.67 18.65
N TYR A 186 -10.95 8.97 18.42
CA TYR A 186 -10.61 9.56 17.13
C TYR A 186 -9.09 9.66 17.02
N VAL A 187 -8.54 9.05 15.98
CA VAL A 187 -7.10 8.99 15.74
C VAL A 187 -6.78 9.64 14.41
N GLU A 188 -5.81 10.54 14.42
CA GLU A 188 -5.10 10.95 13.20
C GLU A 188 -3.72 10.30 13.20
N SER A 189 -3.41 9.59 12.14
CA SER A 189 -2.12 8.92 11.98
C SER A 189 -1.52 9.20 10.62
N ARG A 190 -0.23 8.94 10.48
CA ARG A 190 0.53 9.01 9.24
C ARG A 190 1.23 7.68 9.03
N VAL A 191 1.05 7.09 7.85
CA VAL A 191 1.86 5.98 7.35
C VAL A 191 2.81 6.53 6.30
N SER A 192 4.09 6.18 6.37
CA SER A 192 5.11 6.56 5.41
C SER A 192 5.78 5.35 4.78
N TRP A 193 6.07 5.45 3.49
CA TRP A 193 6.66 4.39 2.67
C TRP A 193 7.63 4.98 1.65
N MET A 194 8.45 4.11 1.06
CA MET A 194 9.33 4.47 -0.05
C MET A 194 8.59 4.37 -1.38
N ILE A 195 8.90 5.25 -2.34
CA ILE A 195 8.43 5.15 -3.74
C ILE A 195 9.56 4.74 -4.68
N GLU A 196 9.18 4.37 -5.90
CA GLU A 196 10.06 3.88 -6.94
C GLU A 196 11.02 4.96 -7.46
N THR A 197 12.23 4.54 -7.82
CA THR A 197 13.21 5.38 -8.52
C THR A 197 14.20 4.53 -9.30
N PHE A 198 14.80 5.13 -10.33
CA PHE A 198 15.93 4.58 -11.08
C PHE A 198 17.26 5.23 -10.69
N GLU A 199 17.30 6.03 -9.61
CA GLU A 199 18.55 6.63 -9.13
C GLU A 199 19.51 5.55 -8.61
N ASP A 200 20.71 5.53 -9.18
CA ASP A 200 21.73 4.54 -8.86
C ASP A 200 22.50 4.86 -7.54
N GLY A 201 23.14 3.83 -7.01
CA GLY A 201 23.90 3.86 -5.75
C GLY A 201 23.11 3.41 -4.52
N GLY A 202 23.81 3.39 -3.39
CA GLY A 202 23.21 3.23 -2.06
C GLY A 202 22.52 4.51 -1.62
N LEU A 203 21.20 4.58 -1.76
CA LEU A 203 20.40 5.77 -1.48
C LEU A 203 20.21 5.96 0.03
N VAL A 204 20.06 4.88 0.79
CA VAL A 204 19.85 4.91 2.24
C VAL A 204 21.12 5.38 2.94
N SER A 205 22.26 4.72 2.68
CA SER A 205 23.55 5.04 3.31
C SER A 205 24.05 6.45 2.98
N SER A 206 23.69 6.99 1.80
CA SER A 206 24.03 8.35 1.38
C SER A 206 23.01 9.41 1.82
N GLY A 207 21.91 9.04 2.47
CA GLY A 207 20.83 9.95 2.87
C GLY A 207 19.95 10.46 1.72
N ARG A 208 20.21 10.02 0.48
CA ARG A 208 19.45 10.40 -0.71
C ARG A 208 18.07 9.76 -0.78
N ALA A 209 17.84 8.67 -0.04
CA ALA A 209 16.56 7.98 0.05
C ALA A 209 15.41 8.92 0.47
N SER A 210 15.69 9.94 1.28
CA SER A 210 14.71 10.95 1.73
C SER A 210 13.93 11.64 0.59
N LYS A 211 14.48 11.71 -0.62
CA LYS A 211 13.78 12.24 -1.81
C LYS A 211 12.61 11.37 -2.28
N TYR A 212 12.63 10.10 -1.90
CA TYR A 212 11.70 9.05 -2.31
C TYR A 212 10.85 8.56 -1.13
N GLU A 213 10.86 9.31 -0.03
CA GLU A 213 9.95 9.10 1.08
C GLU A 213 8.62 9.81 0.77
N THR A 214 7.51 9.12 0.98
CA THR A 214 6.18 9.73 0.93
C THR A 214 5.33 9.26 2.10
N SER A 215 4.18 9.89 2.29
CA SER A 215 3.27 9.52 3.37
C SER A 215 1.83 9.90 3.08
N LYS A 216 0.90 9.23 3.78
CA LYS A 216 -0.52 9.57 3.78
C LYS A 216 -1.06 9.62 5.20
N LYS A 217 -1.95 10.58 5.43
CA LYS A 217 -2.70 10.67 6.68
C LYS A 217 -3.92 9.77 6.62
N TYR A 218 -4.19 9.07 7.72
CA TYR A 218 -5.38 8.27 7.93
C TYR A 218 -6.09 8.77 9.18
N THR A 219 -7.40 8.97 9.08
CA THR A 219 -8.27 9.33 10.19
C THR A 219 -9.30 8.23 10.40
N TYR A 220 -9.52 7.83 11.65
CA TYR A 220 -10.44 6.75 11.99
C TYR A 220 -10.89 6.85 13.44
N LEU A 221 -11.99 6.14 13.73
CA LEU A 221 -12.49 5.92 15.08
C LEU A 221 -12.07 4.51 15.50
N LEU A 222 -11.32 4.39 16.59
CA LEU A 222 -11.10 3.11 17.25
C LEU A 222 -12.21 2.86 18.27
N GLU A 223 -12.74 1.65 18.25
CA GLU A 223 -13.72 1.15 19.19
C GLU A 223 -12.97 0.49 20.36
N LEU A 224 -13.26 0.92 21.59
CA LEU A 224 -12.51 0.50 22.78
C LEU A 224 -13.45 0.03 23.88
N ASP A 225 -13.00 -0.91 24.70
CA ASP A 225 -13.62 -1.18 26.00
C ASP A 225 -13.14 -0.20 27.09
N ASN A 226 -13.56 -0.42 28.34
CA ASN A 226 -13.19 0.45 29.46
C ASN A 226 -11.72 0.29 29.90
N ASP A 227 -11.07 -0.81 29.52
CA ASP A 227 -9.67 -1.12 29.80
C ASP A 227 -8.74 -0.68 28.66
N PHE A 228 -9.27 0.04 27.67
CA PHE A 228 -8.57 0.52 26.47
C PHE A 228 -8.09 -0.60 25.53
N ASN A 229 -8.74 -1.78 25.56
CA ASN A 229 -8.51 -2.78 24.52
C ASN A 229 -9.24 -2.37 23.24
N ILE A 230 -8.54 -2.46 22.10
CA ILE A 230 -9.10 -2.19 20.78
C ILE A 230 -10.00 -3.35 20.37
N LEU A 231 -11.28 -3.02 20.12
CA LEU A 231 -12.32 -3.93 19.65
C LEU A 231 -12.53 -3.86 18.14
N GLY A 232 -12.25 -2.70 17.52
CA GLY A 232 -12.53 -2.41 16.10
C GLY A 232 -11.92 -1.10 15.60
#